data_AF-A0A4Q6GKP8-F1
#
_entry.id   AF-A0A4Q6GKP8-F1
#
_cell.length_a   1.000
_cell.length_b   1.000
_cell.length_c   1.000
_cell.angle_alpha   90.00
_cell.angle_beta   90.00
_cell.angle_gamma   90.00
#
_symmetry.space_group_name_H-M   'P 1'
#
loop_
_entity.id
_entity.type
_entity.pdbx_description
1 polymer ?
#
loop_
_entity_poly.entity_id
_entity_poly.type
_entity_poly.pdbx_seq_one_letter_code
_entity_poly.pdbx_strand_id
1 'polypeptide(L)'
;MDNRHLAKCVLALLVASCAVQAAARDCAPKIRDGWVRLPPKAMPMMAGFGRIANPCPTPVVIVSASSPAFAEVSVHETRLIDGVNRMRELEQLRIAPDGEAVLKPGGMHLMLMRPRAPLSEGSKVVVAFKLQDGREILAELGVRKAAP
;
A
#
# COMPACT_ATOMS: atom_id res chain seq x y z
N MET A 1 9.42 -0.54 -74.58
CA MET A 1 8.55 0.31 -73.74
C MET A 1 7.60 -0.59 -72.97
N ASP A 2 8.07 -1.58 -72.19
CA ASP A 2 8.80 -1.47 -70.91
C ASP A 2 8.08 -0.59 -69.89
N ASN A 3 7.45 -1.22 -68.90
CA ASN A 3 7.91 -1.01 -67.52
C ASN A 3 7.45 -2.17 -66.60
N ARG A 4 8.34 -3.15 -66.46
CA ARG A 4 8.39 -4.04 -65.30
C ARG A 4 8.98 -3.22 -64.13
N HIS A 5 8.55 -3.55 -62.92
CA HIS A 5 9.11 -3.16 -61.61
C HIS A 5 8.66 -1.80 -61.04
N LEU A 6 7.95 -1.89 -59.91
CA LEU A 6 8.03 -1.11 -58.65
C LEU A 6 6.66 -1.29 -57.95
N ALA A 7 6.50 -1.72 -56.71
CA ALA A 7 7.43 -1.91 -55.63
C ALA A 7 6.86 -3.00 -54.70
N LYS A 8 7.66 -4.03 -54.46
CA LYS A 8 7.64 -4.76 -53.18
C LYS A 8 8.06 -3.77 -52.08
N CYS A 9 7.67 -4.05 -50.83
CA CYS A 9 7.79 -3.21 -49.61
C CYS A 9 6.58 -2.27 -49.46
N VAL A 10 5.69 -2.46 -48.48
CA VAL A 10 5.98 -2.42 -47.05
C VAL A 10 5.07 -3.42 -46.30
N LEU A 11 5.57 -4.64 -46.11
CA LEU A 11 5.07 -5.56 -45.09
C LEU A 11 6.13 -5.58 -43.99
N ALA A 12 6.09 -4.64 -43.04
CA ALA A 12 6.76 -4.71 -41.74
C ALA A 12 6.68 -3.37 -41.02
N LEU A 13 5.60 -3.10 -40.28
CA LEU A 13 5.62 -2.07 -39.21
C LEU A 13 4.41 -2.21 -38.28
N LEU A 14 4.18 -3.42 -37.74
CA LEU A 14 3.19 -3.65 -36.67
C LEU A 14 3.73 -4.57 -35.56
N VAL A 15 5.04 -4.49 -35.27
CA VAL A 15 5.65 -5.24 -34.16
C VAL A 15 6.53 -4.29 -33.34
N ALA A 16 5.92 -3.35 -32.62
CA ALA A 16 6.67 -2.54 -31.65
C ALA A 16 5.86 -2.10 -30.40
N SER A 17 4.65 -2.63 -30.18
CA SER A 17 3.82 -2.17 -29.04
C SER A 17 3.77 -3.14 -27.85
N CYS A 18 4.49 -4.28 -27.89
CA CYS A 18 4.36 -5.33 -26.87
C CYS A 18 5.51 -5.38 -25.83
N ALA A 19 6.37 -4.36 -25.77
CA ALA A 19 7.50 -4.35 -24.81
C ALA A 19 7.22 -3.57 -23.51
N VAL A 20 6.11 -2.82 -23.43
CA VAL A 20 5.84 -1.92 -22.29
C VAL A 20 5.08 -2.59 -21.14
N GLN A 21 4.60 -3.83 -21.29
CA GLN A 21 3.85 -4.50 -20.21
C GLN A 21 4.71 -5.29 -19.20
N ALA A 22 5.99 -5.55 -19.47
CA ALA A 22 6.81 -6.39 -18.59
C ALA A 22 7.41 -5.61 -17.40
N ALA A 23 7.82 -4.35 -17.60
CA ALA A 23 8.54 -3.57 -16.58
C ALA A 23 7.67 -3.15 -15.37
N ALA A 24 6.35 -3.13 -15.51
CA ALA A 24 5.45 -2.74 -14.41
C ALA A 24 5.34 -3.80 -13.31
N ARG A 25 5.72 -5.06 -13.56
CA ARG A 25 5.59 -6.16 -12.59
C ARG A 25 6.71 -6.22 -11.55
N ASP A 26 7.87 -5.64 -11.85
CA ASP A 26 9.05 -5.68 -10.96
C ASP A 26 9.08 -4.54 -9.95
N CYS A 27 8.31 -3.48 -10.17
CA CYS A 27 8.22 -2.37 -9.20
C CYS A 27 7.15 -2.64 -8.15
N ALA A 28 7.50 -2.44 -6.88
CA ALA A 28 6.60 -2.56 -5.74
C ALA A 28 6.67 -1.33 -4.83
N PRO A 29 5.54 -0.96 -4.19
CA PRO A 29 5.52 0.06 -3.15
C PRO A 29 6.39 -0.35 -1.96
N LYS A 30 6.94 0.64 -1.25
CA LYS A 30 7.82 0.45 -0.10
C LYS A 30 7.17 1.01 1.16
N ILE A 31 7.08 0.20 2.21
CA ILE A 31 6.66 0.65 3.53
C ILE A 31 7.90 1.08 4.31
N ARG A 32 7.84 2.26 4.92
CA ARG A 32 8.92 2.84 5.72
C ARG A 32 8.39 3.32 7.05
N ASP A 33 9.29 3.32 8.04
CA ASP A 33 9.06 3.89 9.36
C ASP A 33 7.77 3.36 10.03
N GLY A 34 7.47 2.09 9.77
CA GLY A 34 6.28 1.42 10.24
C GLY A 34 6.33 1.17 11.74
N TRP A 35 5.30 1.57 12.47
CA TRP A 35 5.18 1.27 13.89
C TRP A 35 3.72 1.08 14.33
N VAL A 36 3.52 0.32 15.40
CA VAL A 36 2.23 0.14 16.06
C VAL A 36 2.28 0.84 17.41
N ARG A 37 1.28 1.67 17.68
CA ARG A 37 1.15 2.31 18.99
C ARG A 37 0.62 1.33 20.02
N LEU A 38 1.43 1.09 21.05
CA LEU A 38 1.04 0.34 22.23
C LEU A 38 0.21 1.24 23.18
N PRO A 39 -1.06 0.94 23.42
CA PRO A 39 -1.88 1.71 24.36
C PRO A 39 -1.42 1.49 25.82
N PRO A 40 -1.67 2.45 26.73
CA PRO A 40 -1.29 2.32 28.15
C PRO A 40 -1.98 1.17 28.90
N LYS A 41 -3.13 0.72 28.41
CA LYS A 41 -3.90 -0.41 28.92
C LYS A 41 -4.20 -1.35 27.75
N ALA A 42 -4.44 -2.63 28.04
CA ALA A 42 -4.90 -3.56 27.02
C ALA A 42 -6.22 -3.06 26.42
N MET A 43 -6.27 -2.94 25.10
CA MET A 43 -7.43 -2.46 24.35
C MET A 43 -7.74 -3.47 23.23
N PRO A 44 -9.01 -3.60 22.81
CA PRO A 44 -9.39 -4.47 21.71
C PRO A 44 -8.92 -3.96 20.33
N MET A 45 -8.29 -2.77 20.29
CA MET A 45 -7.87 -2.10 19.07
C MET A 45 -6.56 -1.35 19.29
N MET A 46 -5.74 -1.28 18.24
CA MET A 46 -4.50 -0.51 18.18
C MET A 46 -4.40 0.23 16.85
N ALA A 47 -3.53 1.24 16.79
CA ALA A 47 -3.28 2.00 15.57
C ALA A 47 -1.86 1.74 15.05
N GLY A 48 -1.74 1.47 13.75
CA GLY A 48 -0.47 1.39 13.02
C GLY A 48 -0.23 2.61 12.16
N PHE A 49 1.02 3.01 12.03
CA PHE A 49 1.48 4.23 11.37
C PHE A 49 2.74 3.94 10.53
N GLY A 50 3.09 4.86 9.63
CA GLY A 50 4.25 4.75 8.76
C GLY A 50 4.05 5.52 7.44
N ARG A 51 4.85 5.18 6.43
CA ARG A 51 4.70 5.70 5.07
C ARG A 51 4.65 4.57 4.07
N ILE A 52 3.78 4.68 3.08
CA ILE A 52 3.74 3.79 1.92
C ILE A 52 4.12 4.63 0.71
N ALA A 53 5.35 4.47 0.23
CA ALA A 53 5.85 5.15 -0.95
C ALA A 53 5.64 4.28 -2.18
N ASN A 54 5.16 4.87 -3.27
CA ASN A 54 5.05 4.22 -4.57
C ASN A 54 6.13 4.76 -5.52
N PRO A 55 7.31 4.12 -5.60
CA PRO A 55 8.36 4.53 -6.54
C PRO A 55 8.10 4.06 -7.98
N CYS A 56 6.91 3.52 -8.26
CA CYS A 56 6.58 2.93 -9.55
C CYS A 56 6.04 3.95 -10.53
N PRO A 57 6.26 3.76 -11.84
CA PRO A 57 5.74 4.65 -12.87
C PRO A 57 4.21 4.53 -13.07
N THR A 58 3.57 3.61 -12.35
CA THR A 58 2.14 3.33 -12.40
C THR A 58 1.52 3.47 -11.01
N PRO A 59 0.22 3.81 -10.92
CA PRO A 59 -0.49 3.86 -9.64
C PRO A 59 -0.50 2.48 -8.97
N VAL A 60 -0.32 2.48 -7.65
CA VAL A 60 -0.51 1.31 -6.80
C VAL A 60 -1.83 1.46 -6.06
N VAL A 61 -2.58 0.37 -5.94
CA VAL A 61 -3.83 0.35 -5.17
C VAL A 61 -3.75 -0.77 -4.14
N ILE A 62 -3.81 -0.42 -2.86
CA ILE A 62 -3.97 -1.36 -1.76
C ILE A 62 -5.47 -1.57 -1.55
N VAL A 63 -5.91 -2.83 -1.51
CA VAL A 63 -7.33 -3.20 -1.38
C VAL A 63 -7.65 -3.89 -0.07
N SER A 64 -6.63 -4.41 0.63
CA SER A 64 -6.80 -4.94 1.99
C SER A 64 -5.47 -5.03 2.72
N ALA A 65 -5.56 -5.18 4.04
CA ALA A 65 -4.43 -5.51 4.88
C ALA A 65 -4.78 -6.68 5.81
N SER A 66 -3.77 -7.42 6.26
CA SER A 66 -3.95 -8.52 7.22
C SER A 66 -2.72 -8.69 8.09
N SER A 67 -2.87 -9.39 9.22
CA SER A 67 -1.76 -9.72 10.09
C SER A 67 -2.06 -11.03 10.84
N PRO A 68 -1.07 -11.91 11.04
CA PRO A 68 -1.24 -13.04 11.93
C PRO A 68 -1.45 -12.62 13.40
N ALA A 69 -1.06 -11.41 13.80
CA ALA A 69 -1.18 -10.93 15.18
C ALA A 69 -2.57 -10.39 15.54
N PHE A 70 -3.42 -10.09 14.56
CA PHE A 70 -4.73 -9.47 14.72
C PHE A 70 -5.82 -10.26 14.00
N ALA A 71 -7.08 -10.08 14.41
CA ALA A 71 -8.19 -10.70 13.69
C ALA A 71 -8.56 -9.92 12.43
N GLU A 72 -8.45 -8.60 12.46
CA GLU A 72 -8.77 -7.71 11.34
C GLU A 72 -7.76 -6.57 11.27
N VAL A 73 -7.44 -6.15 10.04
CA VAL A 73 -6.61 -4.99 9.74
C VAL A 73 -7.26 -4.22 8.60
N SER A 74 -7.48 -2.93 8.79
CA SER A 74 -8.06 -2.04 7.78
C SER A 74 -7.33 -0.69 7.74
N VAL A 75 -7.43 0.02 6.63
CA VAL A 75 -6.89 1.39 6.52
C VAL A 75 -8.00 2.37 6.81
N HIS A 76 -7.80 3.26 7.77
CA HIS A 76 -8.76 4.28 8.16
C HIS A 76 -8.20 5.68 7.90
N GLU A 77 -9.09 6.64 7.73
CA GLU A 77 -8.79 8.06 7.70
C GLU A 77 -9.54 8.77 8.83
N THR A 78 -8.82 9.55 9.62
CA THR A 78 -9.41 10.47 10.59
C THR A 78 -9.57 11.85 9.96
N ARG A 79 -10.76 12.43 10.05
CA ARG A 79 -11.06 13.81 9.64
C ARG A 79 -11.75 14.57 10.76
N LEU A 80 -11.46 15.85 10.88
CA LEU A 80 -12.22 16.76 11.73
C LEU A 80 -13.45 17.25 10.95
N ILE A 81 -14.64 16.89 11.40
CA ILE A 81 -15.91 17.29 10.81
C ILE A 81 -16.74 17.92 11.94
N ASP A 82 -17.07 19.20 11.80
CA ASP A 82 -17.84 19.97 12.79
C ASP A 82 -17.22 19.95 14.20
N GLY A 83 -15.88 20.04 14.28
CA GLY A 83 -15.14 19.99 15.55
C GLY A 83 -15.02 18.58 16.15
N VAL A 84 -15.56 17.55 15.51
CA VAL A 84 -15.50 16.16 15.97
C VAL A 84 -14.59 15.33 15.07
N ASN A 85 -13.65 14.61 15.68
CA ASN A 85 -12.83 13.64 14.96
C ASN A 85 -13.70 12.44 14.55
N ARG A 86 -13.86 12.25 13.24
CA ARG A 86 -14.54 11.09 12.66
C ARG A 86 -13.53 10.20 11.96
N MET A 87 -13.60 8.91 12.25
CA MET A 87 -12.81 7.89 11.56
C MET A 87 -13.68 7.18 10.55
N ARG A 88 -13.12 6.93 9.36
CA ARG A 88 -13.78 6.16 8.31
C ARG A 88 -12.79 5.18 7.69
N GLU A 89 -13.21 3.95 7.50
CA GLU A 89 -12.48 2.97 6.73
C GLU A 89 -12.36 3.39 5.26
N LEU A 90 -11.21 3.09 4.64
CA LEU A 90 -10.97 3.23 3.22
C LEU A 90 -11.04 1.83 2.59
N GLU A 91 -12.03 1.60 1.72
CA GLU A 91 -12.15 0.33 0.97
C GLU A 91 -10.91 0.04 0.11
N GLN A 92 -10.26 1.10 -0.37
CA GLN A 92 -9.00 1.02 -1.09
C GLN A 92 -8.16 2.27 -0.85
N LEU A 93 -6.84 2.12 -0.88
CA LEU A 93 -5.86 3.19 -0.83
C LEU A 93 -5.08 3.23 -2.14
N ARG A 94 -5.39 4.21 -2.99
CA ARG A 94 -4.68 4.49 -4.24
C ARG A 94 -3.52 5.46 -3.99
N ILE A 95 -2.34 5.10 -4.47
CA ILE A 95 -1.13 5.92 -4.39
C ILE A 95 -0.67 6.20 -5.83
N ALA A 96 -0.53 7.48 -6.17
CA ALA A 96 -0.09 7.91 -7.50
C ALA A 96 1.36 7.44 -7.79
N PRO A 97 1.80 7.40 -9.07
CA PRO A 97 3.21 7.24 -9.41
C PRO A 97 4.07 8.27 -8.69
N ASP A 98 5.23 7.84 -8.20
CA ASP A 98 6.18 8.64 -7.40
C ASP A 98 5.58 9.32 -6.14
N GLY A 99 4.37 8.92 -5.77
CA GLY A 99 3.63 9.47 -4.64
C GLY A 99 3.82 8.69 -3.35
N GLU A 100 3.23 9.21 -2.27
CA GLU A 100 3.22 8.54 -0.97
C GLU A 100 1.89 8.70 -0.24
N ALA A 101 1.57 7.69 0.57
CA ALA A 101 0.53 7.77 1.59
C ALA A 101 1.18 7.81 2.97
N VAL A 102 0.91 8.87 3.72
CA VAL A 102 1.42 9.06 5.09
C VAL A 102 0.37 8.60 6.10
N LEU A 103 0.70 7.57 6.85
CA LEU A 103 -0.11 7.07 7.97
C LEU A 103 0.44 7.67 9.26
N LYS A 104 -0.31 8.60 9.87
CA LYS A 104 0.12 9.36 11.05
C LYS A 104 -1.03 9.58 12.04
N PRO A 105 -0.75 9.80 13.32
CA PRO A 105 -1.76 10.17 14.31
C PRO A 105 -2.62 11.35 13.83
N GLY A 106 -3.94 11.23 13.95
CA GLY A 106 -4.91 12.25 13.50
C GLY A 106 -5.15 12.30 11.99
N GLY A 107 -4.49 11.46 11.18
CA GLY A 107 -4.74 11.32 9.75
C GLY A 107 -5.07 9.87 9.37
N MET A 108 -4.49 9.40 8.26
CA MET A 108 -4.62 7.98 7.90
C MET A 108 -3.85 7.08 8.87
N HIS A 109 -4.35 5.89 9.11
CA HIS A 109 -3.73 4.90 9.99
C HIS A 109 -4.23 3.48 9.68
N LEU A 110 -3.49 2.48 10.14
CA LEU A 110 -4.00 1.12 10.20
C LEU A 110 -4.84 0.98 11.47
N MET A 111 -6.05 0.48 11.33
CA MET A 111 -6.83 0.00 12.45
C MET A 111 -6.56 -1.50 12.63
N LEU A 112 -6.02 -1.88 13.79
CA LEU A 112 -5.63 -3.25 14.12
C LEU A 112 -6.57 -3.76 15.22
N MET A 113 -7.50 -4.65 14.86
CA MET A 113 -8.57 -5.08 15.76
C MET A 113 -8.35 -6.48 16.29
N ARG A 114 -8.77 -6.69 17.55
CA ARG A 114 -8.80 -7.98 18.25
C ARG A 114 -7.41 -8.66 18.22
N PRO A 115 -6.42 -8.13 18.95
CA PRO A 115 -5.11 -8.77 19.05
C PRO A 115 -5.25 -10.20 19.54
N ARG A 116 -4.56 -11.14 18.89
CA ARG A 116 -4.63 -12.58 19.23
C ARG A 116 -3.80 -12.94 20.46
N ALA A 117 -2.83 -12.09 20.80
CA ALA A 117 -1.99 -12.19 21.99
C ALA A 117 -1.60 -10.78 22.46
N PRO A 118 -1.22 -10.62 23.75
CA PRO A 118 -0.64 -9.37 24.23
C PRO A 118 0.62 -8.98 23.43
N LEU A 119 0.75 -7.70 23.11
CA LEU A 119 1.96 -7.14 22.51
C LEU A 119 2.81 -6.43 23.58
N SER A 120 4.13 -6.49 23.40
CA SER A 120 5.10 -5.83 24.26
C SER A 120 5.81 -4.72 23.49
N GLU A 121 6.22 -3.66 24.18
CA GLU A 121 7.08 -2.65 23.58
C GLU A 121 8.37 -3.29 23.04
N GLY A 122 8.80 -2.87 21.86
CA GLY A 122 9.95 -3.44 21.17
C GLY A 122 9.64 -4.66 20.30
N SER A 123 8.50 -5.32 20.48
CA SER A 123 8.09 -6.42 19.60
C SER A 123 7.75 -5.94 18.19
N LYS A 124 7.50 -6.89 17.28
CA LYS A 124 7.26 -6.65 15.86
C LYS A 124 5.91 -7.23 15.45
N VAL A 125 5.19 -6.50 14.61
CA VAL A 125 3.93 -6.94 13.97
C VAL A 125 4.17 -6.99 12.47
N VAL A 126 3.96 -8.15 11.87
CA VAL A 126 3.96 -8.27 10.39
C VAL A 126 2.58 -7.92 9.87
N VAL A 127 2.52 -7.02 8.89
CA VAL A 127 1.31 -6.69 8.13
C VAL A 127 1.54 -7.00 6.66
N ALA A 128 0.63 -7.75 6.09
CA ALA A 128 0.53 -8.01 4.67
C ALA A 128 -0.47 -7.05 4.04
N PHE A 129 -0.06 -6.32 3.00
CA PHE A 129 -0.95 -5.48 2.21
C PHE A 129 -1.17 -6.11 0.85
N LYS A 130 -2.44 -6.38 0.53
CA LYS A 130 -2.83 -6.91 -0.76
C LYS A 130 -3.03 -5.78 -1.76
N LEU A 131 -2.38 -5.91 -2.91
CA LEU A 131 -2.52 -4.98 -4.01
C LEU A 131 -3.65 -5.43 -4.96
N GLN A 132 -4.24 -4.47 -5.67
CA GLN A 132 -5.29 -4.74 -6.65
C GLN A 132 -4.81 -5.65 -7.79
N ASP A 133 -3.52 -5.63 -8.11
CA ASP A 133 -2.90 -6.48 -9.13
C ASP A 133 -2.67 -7.94 -8.67
N GLY A 134 -3.09 -8.28 -7.45
CA GLY A 134 -3.00 -9.62 -6.87
C GLY A 134 -1.69 -9.89 -6.11
N ARG A 135 -0.73 -8.97 -6.15
CA ARG A 135 0.50 -9.08 -5.35
C ARG A 135 0.26 -8.74 -3.89
N GLU A 136 1.21 -9.14 -3.06
CA GLU A 136 1.23 -8.82 -1.64
C GLU A 136 2.59 -8.22 -1.28
N ILE A 137 2.56 -7.21 -0.41
CA ILE A 137 3.76 -6.60 0.17
C ILE A 137 3.71 -6.77 1.69
N LEU A 138 4.85 -7.10 2.28
CA LEU A 138 4.97 -7.28 3.73
C LEU A 138 5.64 -6.06 4.34
N ALA A 139 5.15 -5.65 5.51
CA ALA A 139 5.77 -4.66 6.36
C ALA A 139 5.94 -5.22 7.77
N GLU A 140 7.09 -4.98 8.37
CA GLU A 140 7.31 -5.22 9.78
C GLU A 140 7.18 -3.88 10.52
N LEU A 141 6.27 -3.81 11.48
CA LEU A 141 6.03 -2.61 12.28
C LEU A 141 6.50 -2.85 13.72
N GLY A 142 7.37 -1.96 14.20
CA GLY A 142 7.82 -2.00 15.59
C GLY A 142 6.72 -1.52 16.55
N VAL A 143 6.47 -2.25 17.63
CA VAL A 143 5.53 -1.84 18.68
C VAL A 143 6.21 -0.82 19.60
N ARG A 144 5.61 0.36 19.79
CA ARG A 144 6.16 1.48 20.58
C ARG A 144 5.07 2.22 21.33
N LYS A 145 5.38 2.82 22.49
CA LYS A 145 4.43 3.66 23.23
C LYS A 145 4.21 5.05 22.61
N ALA A 146 5.23 5.57 21.92
CA ALA A 146 5.23 6.88 21.27
C ALA A 146 5.79 6.78 19.84
N ALA A 147 5.61 7.85 19.05
CA ALA A 147 6.18 7.94 17.71
C ALA A 147 7.72 7.86 17.78
N PRO A 148 8.37 7.19 16.80
CA PRO A 148 9.81 7.09 16.71
C PRO A 148 10.48 8.42 16.32
#